data_AF-A0A447XCC7-F1
#
_entry.id   AF-A0A447XCC7-F1
#
_cell.length_a   1.000
_cell.length_b   1.000
_cell.length_c   1.000
_cell.angle_alpha   90.00
_cell.angle_beta   90.00
_cell.angle_gamma   90.00
#
_symmetry.space_group_name_H-M   'P 1'
#
loop_
_entity.id
_entity.type
_entity.pdbx_description
1 polymer ?
#
loop_
_entity_poly.entity_id
_entity_poly.type
_entity_poly.pdbx_seq_one_letter_code
_entity_poly.pdbx_strand_id
1 'polypeptide(L)'
;MRTDLSATLFLSDPQSYDGGELVVNDTFGQHRVKLPAGDLVLYPSSSLHCVTPVTRGVRVASFMWIQSMIRDDKKRTMLFELDNNIQSLKSRYGESEEILSLLNLYHNLLREWSEI
;
A
#
# COMPACT_ATOMS: atom_id res chain seq x y z
N MET A 1 7.88 14.85 -12.26
CA MET A 1 7.27 13.52 -12.02
C MET A 1 7.39 13.23 -10.53
N ARG A 2 6.28 13.04 -9.82
CA ARG A 2 6.25 12.71 -8.38
C ARG A 2 5.94 11.23 -8.22
N THR A 3 6.76 10.51 -7.47
CA THR A 3 6.57 9.08 -7.17
C THR A 3 6.31 8.95 -5.68
N ASP A 4 5.03 8.93 -5.28
CA ASP A 4 4.67 8.86 -3.86
C ASP A 4 4.76 7.42 -3.37
N LEU A 5 4.23 6.48 -4.16
CA LEU A 5 4.17 5.06 -3.83
C LEU A 5 4.82 4.22 -4.91
N SER A 6 5.50 3.17 -4.46
CA SER A 6 6.00 2.10 -5.31
C SER A 6 5.14 0.86 -5.08
N ALA A 7 4.85 0.14 -6.15
CA ALA A 7 4.06 -1.08 -6.11
C ALA A 7 4.75 -2.19 -6.88
N THR A 8 4.63 -3.42 -6.38
CA THR A 8 5.06 -4.63 -7.09
C THR A 8 3.91 -5.63 -7.09
N LEU A 9 3.41 -5.94 -8.29
CA LEU A 9 2.51 -7.07 -8.55
C LEU A 9 3.35 -8.32 -8.82
N PHE A 10 3.16 -9.36 -8.01
CA PHE A 10 3.88 -10.63 -8.16
C PHE A 10 3.21 -11.48 -9.24
N LEU A 11 3.99 -11.99 -10.20
CA LEU A 11 3.49 -12.78 -11.34
C LEU A 11 4.08 -14.19 -11.38
N SER A 12 4.77 -14.60 -10.32
CA SER A 12 5.36 -15.94 -10.18
C SER A 12 5.02 -16.49 -8.81
N ASP A 13 4.73 -17.79 -8.75
CA ASP A 13 4.52 -18.48 -7.49
C ASP A 13 5.79 -18.36 -6.62
N PRO A 14 5.69 -17.92 -5.34
CA PRO A 14 6.85 -17.81 -4.47
C PRO A 14 7.61 -19.13 -4.29
N GLN A 15 7.00 -20.30 -4.47
CA GLN A 15 7.66 -21.60 -4.38
C GLN A 15 8.42 -21.98 -5.67
N SER A 16 8.18 -21.30 -6.80
CA SER A 16 8.81 -21.62 -8.08
C SER A 16 10.24 -21.06 -8.23
N TYR A 17 10.70 -20.24 -7.29
CA TYR A 17 12.04 -19.64 -7.31
C TYR A 17 12.63 -19.50 -5.89
N ASP A 18 13.96 -19.54 -5.77
CA ASP A 18 14.67 -19.37 -4.49
C ASP A 18 15.30 -17.97 -4.42
N GLY A 19 15.28 -17.35 -3.23
CA GLY A 19 15.62 -15.94 -3.08
C GLY A 19 14.54 -15.02 -3.68
N GLY A 20 14.95 -13.89 -4.28
CA GLY A 20 14.05 -12.93 -4.93
C GLY A 20 13.07 -12.23 -3.99
N GLU A 21 13.41 -12.12 -2.71
CA GLU A 21 12.62 -11.40 -1.71
C GLU A 21 12.77 -9.90 -1.94
N LEU A 22 11.66 -9.18 -1.97
CA LEU A 22 11.69 -7.72 -1.90
C LEU A 22 11.97 -7.31 -0.46
N VAL A 23 13.08 -6.63 -0.26
CA VAL A 23 13.53 -6.15 1.04
C VAL A 23 13.27 -4.66 1.09
N VAL A 24 12.40 -4.21 1.99
CA VAL A 24 12.04 -2.79 2.17
C VAL A 24 12.45 -2.35 3.57
N ASN A 25 13.24 -1.28 3.65
CA ASN A 25 13.61 -0.68 4.92
C ASN A 25 12.66 0.48 5.25
N ASP A 26 12.13 0.49 6.46
CA ASP A 26 11.38 1.59 7.02
C ASP A 26 12.04 2.13 8.30
N THR A 27 11.33 2.98 9.05
CA THR A 27 11.85 3.57 10.30
C THR A 27 11.95 2.55 11.44
N PHE A 28 11.25 1.42 11.35
CA PHE A 28 11.12 0.40 12.40
C PHE A 28 11.89 -0.89 12.08
N GLY A 29 12.39 -1.05 10.85
CA GLY A 29 13.27 -2.16 10.49
C GLY A 29 13.24 -2.51 9.01
N GLN A 30 13.52 -3.78 8.74
CA GLN A 30 13.59 -4.35 7.40
C GLN A 30 12.48 -5.39 7.23
N HIS A 31 11.65 -5.20 6.20
CA HIS A 31 10.57 -6.11 5.83
C HIS A 31 10.96 -6.90 4.59
N ARG A 32 10.81 -8.22 4.65
CA ARG A 32 11.01 -9.12 3.51
C ARG A 32 9.67 -9.58 2.98
N VAL A 33 9.45 -9.39 1.68
CA VAL A 33 8.16 -9.62 1.03
C VAL A 33 8.34 -10.55 -0.17
N LYS A 34 7.56 -11.62 -0.17
CA LYS A 34 7.48 -12.60 -1.26
C LYS A 34 6.07 -13.18 -1.29
N LEU A 35 5.19 -12.55 -2.07
CA LEU A 35 3.76 -12.85 -2.08
C LEU A 35 3.38 -13.86 -3.18
N PRO A 36 2.23 -14.55 -3.05
CA PRO A 36 1.61 -15.32 -4.13
C PRO A 36 1.47 -14.54 -5.44
N ALA A 37 1.45 -15.27 -6.56
CA ALA A 37 1.15 -14.66 -7.85
C ALA A 37 -0.27 -14.07 -7.86
N GLY A 38 -0.40 -12.82 -8.32
CA GLY A 38 -1.65 -12.05 -8.29
C GLY A 38 -1.72 -11.03 -7.15
N ASP A 39 -0.91 -11.20 -6.10
CA ASP A 39 -0.89 -10.27 -4.97
C ASP A 39 0.02 -9.06 -5.27
N LEU A 40 -0.31 -7.92 -4.66
CA LEU A 40 0.42 -6.67 -4.82
C LEU A 40 0.88 -6.14 -3.47
N VAL A 41 2.16 -5.74 -3.40
CA VAL A 41 2.68 -4.95 -2.28
C VAL A 41 2.78 -3.48 -2.67
N LEU A 42 2.40 -2.61 -1.75
CA LEU A 42 2.47 -1.15 -1.86
C LEU A 42 3.35 -0.60 -0.73
N TYR A 43 4.29 0.29 -1.05
CA TYR A 43 5.18 0.90 -0.06
C TYR A 43 5.61 2.31 -0.47
N PRO A 44 6.03 3.17 0.48
CA PRO A 44 6.52 4.51 0.18
C PRO A 44 7.71 4.45 -0.78
N SER A 45 7.71 5.28 -1.83
CA SER A 45 8.85 5.29 -2.77
C SER A 45 10.14 5.83 -2.15
N SER A 46 10.05 6.48 -1.00
CA SER A 46 11.19 6.95 -0.20
C SER A 46 11.89 5.82 0.57
N SER A 47 11.27 4.64 0.71
CA SER A 47 11.88 3.51 1.41
C SER A 47 13.06 2.95 0.63
N LEU A 48 14.20 2.80 1.29
CA LEU A 48 15.34 2.07 0.71
C LEU A 48 14.93 0.62 0.52
N HIS A 49 15.11 0.08 -0.69
CA HIS A 49 14.71 -1.28 -0.98
C HIS A 49 15.64 -1.95 -1.98
N CYS A 50 15.68 -3.28 -1.92
CA CYS A 50 16.39 -4.12 -2.89
C CYS A 50 15.65 -5.44 -3.08
N VAL A 51 15.99 -6.18 -4.14
CA VAL A 51 15.53 -7.56 -4.32
C VAL A 51 16.73 -8.48 -4.11
N THR A 52 16.58 -9.48 -3.23
CA THR A 52 17.65 -10.47 -3.02
C THR A 52 17.90 -11.28 -4.29
N PRO A 53 19.13 -11.76 -4.54
CA PRO A 53 19.42 -12.55 -5.74
C PRO A 53 18.48 -13.76 -5.86
N VAL A 54 18.01 -14.02 -7.08
CA VAL A 54 17.30 -15.27 -7.40
C VAL A 54 18.36 -16.32 -7.72
N THR A 55 18.44 -17.38 -6.92
CA THR A 55 19.47 -18.43 -7.08
C THR A 55 18.96 -19.65 -7.85
N ARG A 56 17.64 -19.82 -7.96
CA ARG A 56 16.97 -20.87 -8.74
C ARG A 56 15.64 -20.35 -9.27
N GLY A 57 15.26 -20.77 -10.47
CA GLY A 57 13.98 -20.40 -11.10
C GLY A 57 13.99 -18.97 -11.65
N VAL A 58 12.81 -18.40 -11.87
CA VAL A 58 12.63 -17.05 -12.41
C VAL A 58 11.55 -16.32 -11.62
N ARG A 59 11.82 -15.07 -11.25
CA ARG A 59 10.84 -14.16 -10.64
C ARG A 59 10.37 -13.16 -11.68
N VAL A 60 9.12 -13.30 -12.11
CA VAL A 60 8.43 -12.31 -12.95
C VAL A 60 7.55 -11.43 -12.06
N ALA A 61 7.61 -10.13 -12.28
CA ALA A 61 6.80 -9.15 -11.56
C ALA A 61 6.56 -7.92 -12.43
N SER A 62 5.48 -7.19 -12.15
CA SER A 62 5.26 -5.85 -12.68
C SER A 62 5.50 -4.85 -11.55
N PHE A 63 6.42 -3.91 -11.75
CA PHE A 63 6.66 -2.82 -10.80
C PHE A 63 6.19 -1.50 -11.40
N MET A 64 5.70 -0.61 -10.56
CA MET A 64 5.16 0.68 -11.00
C MET A 64 5.29 1.73 -9.90
N TRP A 65 5.25 2.99 -10.32
CA TRP A 65 5.17 4.15 -9.44
C TRP A 65 3.82 4.82 -9.58
N ILE A 66 3.29 5.29 -8.46
CA ILE A 66 1.98 5.91 -8.38
C ILE A 66 2.15 7.30 -7.75
N GLN A 67 1.61 8.31 -8.43
CA GLN A 67 1.37 9.61 -7.84
C GLN A 67 0.02 9.55 -7.12
N SER A 68 0.06 9.67 -5.79
CA SER A 68 -1.14 9.69 -4.95
C SER A 68 -1.78 11.07 -5.02
N MET A 69 -3.10 11.18 -4.86
CA MET A 69 -3.75 12.48 -4.64
C MET A 69 -3.23 13.12 -3.34
N ILE A 70 -2.95 12.31 -2.32
CA ILE A 70 -2.38 12.75 -1.04
C ILE A 70 -0.87 12.52 -1.06
N ARG A 71 -0.12 13.62 -1.13
CA ARG A 71 1.36 13.59 -1.18
C ARG A 71 1.98 13.06 0.11
N ASP A 72 1.57 13.61 1.25
CA ASP A 72 2.11 13.28 2.56
C ASP A 72 1.70 11.86 3.00
N ASP A 73 2.69 11.04 3.37
CA ASP A 73 2.47 9.65 3.75
C ASP A 73 1.65 9.50 5.04
N LYS A 74 1.86 10.36 6.04
CA LYS A 74 1.11 10.31 7.30
C LYS A 74 -0.34 10.68 7.06
N LYS A 75 -0.61 11.72 6.27
CA LYS A 75 -1.99 12.12 5.89
C LYS A 75 -2.71 11.01 5.14
N ARG A 76 -2.02 10.34 4.21
CA ARG A 76 -2.57 9.22 3.46
C ARG A 76 -2.88 8.02 4.37
N THR A 77 -1.99 7.70 5.30
CA THR A 77 -2.20 6.63 6.30
C THR A 77 -3.38 6.95 7.21
N MET A 78 -3.49 8.19 7.73
CA MET A 78 -4.64 8.60 8.55
C MET A 78 -5.97 8.48 7.80
N LEU A 79 -6.03 8.85 6.51
CA LEU A 79 -7.23 8.67 5.68
C LEU A 79 -7.57 7.19 5.48
N PHE A 80 -6.58 6.35 5.22
CA PHE A 80 -6.78 4.90 5.06
C PHE A 80 -7.30 4.24 6.34
N GLU A 81 -6.76 4.61 7.51
CA GLU A 81 -7.25 4.13 8.81
C GLU A 81 -8.69 4.58 9.09
N LEU A 82 -9.00 5.86 8.80
CA LEU A 82 -10.36 6.39 8.97
C LEU A 82 -11.38 5.65 8.09
N ASP A 83 -11.05 5.43 6.81
CA ASP A 83 -11.93 4.70 5.88
C ASP A 83 -12.14 3.25 6.35
N ASN A 84 -11.08 2.52 6.70
CA ASN A 84 -11.21 1.15 7.23
C ASN A 84 -12.11 1.08 8.47
N ASN A 85 -11.98 2.04 9.38
CA ASN A 85 -12.82 2.11 10.58
C ASN A 85 -14.29 2.39 10.22
N ILE A 86 -14.56 3.29 9.27
CA ILE A 86 -15.91 3.56 8.77
C ILE A 86 -16.52 2.30 8.15
N GLN A 87 -15.78 1.60 7.29
CA GLN A 87 -16.26 0.36 6.65
C GLN A 87 -16.53 -0.75 7.67
N SER A 88 -15.65 -0.90 8.66
CA SER A 88 -15.82 -1.87 9.75
C SER A 88 -17.06 -1.57 10.60
N LEU A 89 -17.28 -0.30 10.98
CA LEU A 89 -18.47 0.12 11.71
C LEU A 89 -19.74 -0.12 10.88
N LYS A 90 -19.73 0.27 9.61
CA LYS A 90 -20.86 0.05 8.68
C LYS A 90 -21.19 -1.42 8.52
N SER A 91 -20.19 -2.29 8.39
CA SER A 91 -20.40 -3.74 8.29
C SER A 91 -20.98 -4.35 9.57
N ARG A 92 -20.66 -3.81 10.75
CA ARG A 92 -21.10 -4.36 12.04
C ARG A 92 -22.46 -3.86 12.49
N TYR A 93 -22.76 -2.59 12.22
CA TYR A 93 -23.92 -1.89 12.80
C TYR A 93 -24.90 -1.36 11.75
N GLY A 94 -24.60 -1.49 10.45
CA GLY A 94 -25.40 -0.90 9.39
C GLY A 94 -25.11 0.59 9.21
N GLU A 95 -25.98 1.29 8.49
CA GLU A 95 -25.86 2.74 8.30
C GLU A 95 -26.45 3.51 9.49
N SER A 96 -25.80 4.61 9.88
CA SER A 96 -26.28 5.55 10.90
C SER A 96 -25.87 6.99 10.57
N GLU A 97 -26.46 7.98 11.25
CA GLU A 97 -26.10 9.39 11.11
C GLU A 97 -24.63 9.65 11.49
N GLU A 98 -24.10 8.95 12.49
CA GLU A 98 -22.69 9.05 12.90
C GLU A 98 -21.75 8.52 11.83
N ILE A 99 -22.10 7.40 11.17
CA ILE A 99 -21.32 6.85 10.06
C ILE A 99 -21.33 7.84 8.88
N LEU A 100 -22.48 8.45 8.57
CA LEU A 100 -22.56 9.49 7.54
C LEU A 100 -21.72 10.72 7.91
N SER A 101 -21.71 11.12 9.18
CA SER A 101 -20.88 12.21 9.68
C SER A 101 -19.38 11.91 9.54
N LEU A 102 -18.94 10.69 9.89
CA LEU A 102 -17.55 10.24 9.71
C LEU A 102 -17.16 10.16 8.23
N LEU A 103 -18.04 9.69 7.36
CA LEU A 103 -17.82 9.66 5.91
C LEU A 103 -17.70 11.08 5.34
N ASN A 104 -18.53 12.02 5.80
CA ASN A 104 -18.39 13.44 5.47
C ASN A 104 -17.04 14.01 5.94
N LEU A 105 -16.60 13.67 7.15
CA LEU A 105 -15.28 14.07 7.65
C LEU A 105 -14.15 13.53 6.77
N TYR A 106 -14.20 12.24 6.41
CA TYR A 106 -13.24 11.63 5.48
C TYR A 106 -13.17 12.40 4.15
N HIS A 107 -14.32 12.71 3.53
CA HIS A 107 -14.36 13.46 2.28
C HIS A 107 -13.87 14.91 2.42
N ASN A 108 -14.11 15.56 3.56
CA ASN A 108 -13.59 16.90 3.84
C ASN A 108 -12.06 16.89 3.89
N LEU A 109 -11.48 15.94 4.65
CA LEU A 109 -10.03 15.77 4.75
C LEU A 109 -9.39 15.39 3.40
N LEU A 110 -10.03 14.49 2.65
CA LEU A 110 -9.58 14.12 1.31
C LEU A 110 -9.49 15.35 0.40
N ARG A 111 -10.53 16.19 0.37
CA ARG A 111 -10.53 17.42 -0.45
C ARG A 111 -9.47 18.43 0.01
N GLU A 112 -9.28 18.57 1.32
CA GLU A 112 -8.33 19.53 1.89
C GLU A 112 -6.87 19.13 1.61
N TRP A 113 -6.57 17.84 1.63
CA TRP A 113 -5.20 17.34 1.51
C TRP A 113 -4.81 16.87 0.11
N SER A 114 -5.75 16.86 -0.84
CA SER A 114 -5.48 16.45 -2.22
C SER A 114 -4.69 17.50 -2.99
N GLU A 115 -3.68 17.04 -3.72
CA GLU A 115 -2.92 17.77 -4.72
C GLU A 115 -3.14 17.07 -6.07
N ILE A 116 -3.99 17.66 -6.92
CA ILE A 116 -4.37 17.15 -8.26
C ILE A 116 -3.57 17.90 -9.33
#